data_AF-A0A9D8D0D8-F1
#
_entry.id   AF-A0A9D8D0D8-F1
#
_cell.length_a   1.000
_cell.length_b   1.000
_cell.length_c   1.000
_cell.angle_alpha   90.00
_cell.angle_beta   90.00
_cell.angle_gamma   90.00
#
_symmetry.space_group_name_H-M   'P 1'
#
loop_
_entity.id
_entity.type
_entity.pdbx_description
1 polymer ?
#
loop_
_entity_poly.entity_id
_entity_poly.type
_entity_poly.pdbx_seq_one_letter_code
_entity_poly.pdbx_strand_id
1 'polypeptide(L)'
;MTIMGRPTAFRPELCEQAHNYCLLGATNDQLADFFDVCPSTIDDWIARHPEFGAAVKAGRLVADAHVARGLFERATGYDRTIEREVIVDGELQVARSTVHYPANVQACLFWLRNRQPG
;
A
#
# COMPACT_ATOMS: atom_id res chain seq x y z
N MET A 1 27.58 -12.69 31.49
CA MET A 1 26.79 -12.89 30.25
C MET A 1 26.33 -11.51 29.83
N THR A 2 27.05 -10.87 28.90
CA THR A 2 26.71 -9.50 28.48
C THR A 2 25.46 -9.58 27.62
N ILE A 3 24.34 -9.08 28.12
CA ILE A 3 23.10 -8.95 27.34
C ILE A 3 23.40 -7.89 26.28
N MET A 4 23.83 -8.29 25.07
CA MET A 4 23.89 -7.36 23.95
C MET A 4 22.45 -6.90 23.70
N GLY A 5 22.21 -5.61 23.93
CA GLY A 5 20.94 -4.98 23.58
C GLY A 5 20.66 -5.13 22.08
N ARG A 6 19.38 -5.08 21.73
CA ARG A 6 18.90 -5.07 20.35
C ARG A 6 19.67 -4.00 19.53
N PRO A 7 20.28 -4.34 18.38
CA PRO A 7 21.09 -3.38 17.63
C PRO A 7 20.19 -2.26 17.05
N THR A 8 20.41 -1.02 17.48
CA THR A 8 19.63 0.15 17.01
C THR A 8 20.41 1.07 16.07
N ALA A 9 21.65 0.70 15.72
CA ALA A 9 22.51 1.50 14.87
C ALA A 9 21.98 1.51 13.44
N PHE A 10 21.77 2.72 12.90
CA PHE A 10 21.40 2.91 11.51
C PHE A 10 22.51 2.43 10.56
N ARG A 11 22.11 1.84 9.44
CA ARG A 11 23.01 1.43 8.36
C ARG A 11 22.41 1.87 7.01
N PRO A 12 23.17 2.50 6.10
CA PRO A 12 22.63 3.01 4.84
C PRO A 12 21.93 1.97 3.97
N GLU A 13 22.31 0.70 4.08
CA GLU A 13 21.73 -0.41 3.32
C GLU A 13 20.26 -0.67 3.69
N LEU A 14 19.82 -0.22 4.87
CA LEU A 14 18.43 -0.34 5.32
C LEU A 14 17.47 0.53 4.50
N CYS A 15 17.98 1.56 3.80
CA CYS A 15 17.18 2.45 2.95
C CYS A 15 16.47 1.68 1.84
N GLU A 16 17.19 0.82 1.11
CA GLU A 16 16.61 0.04 0.00
C GLU A 16 15.55 -0.95 0.53
N GLN A 17 15.84 -1.60 1.66
CA GLN A 17 14.91 -2.53 2.30
C GLN A 17 13.64 -1.82 2.77
N ALA A 18 13.78 -0.65 3.41
CA ALA A 18 12.64 0.15 3.86
C ALA A 18 11.81 0.66 2.67
N HIS A 19 12.45 1.10 1.59
CA HIS A 19 11.76 1.47 0.37
C HIS A 19 10.91 0.31 -0.18
N ASN A 20 11.52 -0.87 -0.33
CA ASN A 20 10.86 -2.05 -0.88
C ASN A 20 9.68 -2.51 -0.01
N TYR A 21 9.81 -2.46 1.32
CA TYR A 21 8.69 -2.74 2.22
C TYR A 21 7.59 -1.67 2.13
N CYS A 22 7.96 -0.40 2.01
CA CYS A 22 6.99 0.68 1.84
C CYS A 22 6.26 0.63 0.49
N LEU A 23 6.86 0.08 -0.57
CA LEU A 23 6.15 -0.21 -1.83
C LEU A 23 4.96 -1.18 -1.63
N LEU A 24 5.05 -2.03 -0.61
CA LEU A 24 4.01 -2.98 -0.22
C LEU A 24 3.01 -2.40 0.80
N GLY A 25 3.13 -1.11 1.13
CA GLY A 25 2.26 -0.42 2.09
C GLY A 25 2.66 -0.62 3.56
N ALA A 26 3.93 -0.97 3.84
CA ALA A 26 4.38 -1.20 5.21
C ALA A 26 4.26 0.04 6.12
N THR A 27 3.71 -0.17 7.33
CA THR A 27 3.67 0.81 8.41
C THR A 27 5.02 0.90 9.13
N ASN A 28 5.21 1.92 9.98
CA ASN A 28 6.41 2.02 10.82
C ASN A 28 6.54 0.81 11.77
N ASP A 29 5.43 0.30 12.31
CA ASP A 29 5.44 -0.89 13.17
C ASP A 29 5.93 -2.12 12.39
N GLN A 30 5.45 -2.32 11.16
CA GLN A 30 5.90 -3.43 10.31
C GLN A 30 7.36 -3.31 9.89
N LEU A 31 7.85 -2.09 9.64
CA LEU A 31 9.28 -1.85 9.42
C LEU A 31 10.08 -2.15 10.70
N ALA A 32 9.58 -1.76 11.86
CA ALA A 32 10.23 -2.01 13.14
C ALA A 32 10.33 -3.50 13.44
N ASP A 33 9.25 -4.25 13.22
CA ASP A 33 9.23 -5.70 13.31
C ASP A 33 10.22 -6.34 12.33
N PHE A 34 10.26 -5.87 11.07
CA PHE A 34 11.17 -6.38 10.05
C PHE A 34 12.65 -6.16 10.41
N PHE A 35 13.00 -4.97 10.91
CA PHE A 35 14.36 -4.64 11.29
C PHE A 35 14.75 -5.09 12.70
N ASP A 36 13.83 -5.73 13.43
CA ASP A 36 13.96 -6.08 14.84
C ASP A 36 14.39 -4.87 15.68
N VAL A 37 13.68 -3.75 15.53
CA VAL A 37 13.86 -2.49 16.30
C VAL A 37 12.56 -2.07 16.96
N CYS A 38 12.60 -1.04 17.82
CA CYS A 38 11.37 -0.43 18.32
C CYS A 38 10.79 0.53 17.27
N PRO A 39 9.45 0.74 17.21
CA PRO A 39 8.86 1.73 16.30
C PRO A 39 9.46 3.13 16.42
N SER A 40 9.79 3.54 17.65
CA SER A 40 10.49 4.82 17.92
C SER A 40 11.86 4.91 17.26
N THR A 41 12.54 3.78 17.02
CA THR A 41 13.82 3.74 16.29
C THR A 41 13.60 4.03 14.80
N ILE A 42 12.50 3.56 14.21
CA ILE A 42 12.14 3.90 12.82
C ILE A 42 11.83 5.39 12.71
N ASP A 43 11.06 5.94 13.66
CA ASP A 43 10.76 7.38 13.71
C ASP A 43 12.04 8.22 13.83
N ASP A 44 12.95 7.80 14.73
CA ASP A 44 14.26 8.42 14.91
C ASP A 44 15.11 8.34 13.63
N TRP A 45 15.11 7.20 12.94
CA TRP A 45 15.86 7.05 11.69
C TRP A 45 15.30 7.93 10.58
N ILE A 46 13.97 8.02 10.44
CA ILE A 46 13.32 8.92 9.48
C ILE A 46 13.68 10.38 9.76
N ALA A 47 13.75 10.78 11.03
CA ALA A 47 14.06 12.16 11.43
C ALA A 47 15.56 12.51 11.28
N ARG A 48 16.46 11.58 11.57
CA ARG A 48 17.91 11.84 11.65
C ARG A 48 18.70 11.45 10.40
N HIS A 49 18.15 10.58 9.55
CA HIS A 49 18.79 10.10 8.32
C HIS A 49 17.93 10.46 7.11
N PRO A 50 18.17 11.63 6.46
CA PRO A 50 17.36 12.11 5.35
C PRO A 50 17.22 11.11 4.19
N GLU A 51 18.25 10.32 3.93
CA GLU A 51 18.26 9.25 2.93
C GLU A 51 17.25 8.14 3.25
N PHE A 52 17.14 7.74 4.52
CA PHE A 52 16.17 6.75 4.98
C PHE A 52 14.75 7.31 4.94
N GLY A 53 14.57 8.55 5.41
CA GLY A 53 13.29 9.25 5.32
C GLY A 53 12.82 9.42 3.87
N ALA A 54 13.73 9.73 2.94
CA ALA A 54 13.43 9.81 1.51
C ALA A 54 13.03 8.46 0.93
N ALA A 55 13.73 7.37 1.29
CA ALA A 55 13.43 6.02 0.84
C ALA A 55 12.02 5.55 1.27
N VAL A 56 11.71 5.73 2.56
CA VAL A 56 10.39 5.44 3.14
C VAL A 56 9.29 6.25 2.44
N LYS A 57 9.50 7.56 2.29
CA LYS A 57 8.53 8.46 1.63
C LYS A 57 8.28 8.06 0.18
N ALA A 58 9.34 7.73 -0.57
CA ALA A 58 9.23 7.32 -1.96
C ALA A 58 8.43 6.02 -2.11
N GLY A 59 8.67 5.03 -1.24
CA GLY A 59 7.92 3.77 -1.27
C GLY A 59 6.44 3.98 -0.97
N ARG A 60 6.13 4.76 0.07
CA ARG A 60 4.75 5.11 0.45
C ARG A 60 4.00 5.83 -0.65
N LEU A 61 4.64 6.77 -1.33
CA LEU A 61 4.01 7.53 -2.41
C LEU A 61 3.46 6.60 -3.51
N VAL A 62 4.20 5.53 -3.85
CA VAL A 62 3.76 4.55 -4.85
C VAL A 62 2.60 3.71 -4.31
N ALA A 63 2.70 3.21 -3.08
CA ALA A 63 1.62 2.45 -2.45
C ALA A 63 0.31 3.27 -2.34
N ASP A 64 0.42 4.53 -1.91
CA ASP A 64 -0.70 5.46 -1.81
C ASP A 64 -1.31 5.76 -3.18
N ALA A 65 -0.47 5.92 -4.23
CA ALA A 65 -0.95 6.13 -5.59
C ALA A 65 -1.76 4.94 -6.12
N HIS A 66 -1.39 3.69 -5.78
CA HIS A 66 -2.17 2.51 -6.13
C HIS A 66 -3.55 2.53 -5.48
N VAL A 67 -3.63 2.89 -4.20
CA VAL A 67 -4.91 3.04 -3.49
C VAL A 67 -5.74 4.16 -4.09
N ALA A 68 -5.12 5.32 -4.39
CA ALA A 68 -5.79 6.46 -4.99
C ALA A 68 -6.39 6.13 -6.36
N ARG A 69 -5.69 5.34 -7.20
CA ARG A 69 -6.22 4.85 -8.47
C ARG A 69 -7.46 3.98 -8.28
N GLY A 70 -7.42 3.00 -7.37
CA GLY A 70 -8.58 2.14 -7.11
C GLY A 70 -9.76 2.92 -6.55
N LEU A 71 -9.51 3.92 -5.70
CA LEU A 71 -10.55 4.81 -5.20
C LEU A 71 -11.16 5.67 -6.31
N PHE A 72 -10.34 6.18 -7.23
CA PHE A 72 -10.80 6.94 -8.39
C PHE A 72 -11.71 6.09 -9.29
N GLU A 73 -11.30 4.86 -9.63
CA GLU A 73 -12.15 3.92 -10.39
C GLU A 73 -13.50 3.69 -9.69
N ARG A 74 -13.49 3.50 -8.36
CA ARG A 74 -14.75 3.38 -7.60
C ARG A 74 -15.58 4.65 -7.60
N ALA A 75 -14.95 5.83 -7.61
CA ALA A 75 -15.66 7.11 -7.65
C ALA A 75 -16.28 7.39 -9.02
N THR A 76 -15.67 6.94 -10.12
CA THR A 76 -16.19 7.14 -11.48
C THR A 76 -17.09 6.00 -11.97
N GLY A 77 -16.99 4.83 -11.33
CA GLY A 77 -17.46 3.58 -11.90
C GLY A 77 -16.45 3.02 -12.90
N TYR A 78 -16.47 1.70 -13.09
CA TYR A 78 -15.54 0.98 -13.95
C TYR A 78 -16.13 -0.36 -14.40
N ASP A 79 -15.62 -0.87 -15.51
CA ASP A 79 -15.95 -2.21 -16.00
C ASP A 79 -14.85 -3.21 -15.62
N ARG A 80 -15.24 -4.42 -15.23
CA ARG A 80 -14.30 -5.51 -15.00
C ARG A 80 -14.77 -6.77 -15.70
N THR A 81 -13.88 -7.34 -16.52
CA THR A 81 -14.04 -8.69 -17.06
C THR A 81 -13.79 -9.71 -15.95
N ILE A 82 -14.76 -10.58 -15.74
CA ILE A 82 -14.66 -11.69 -14.80
C ILE A 82 -14.85 -13.01 -15.56
N GLU A 83 -14.17 -14.04 -15.07
CA GLU A 83 -14.38 -15.42 -15.50
C GLU A 83 -15.38 -16.07 -14.53
N ARG A 84 -16.36 -16.76 -15.09
CA ARG A 84 -17.35 -17.53 -14.36
C ARG A 84 -17.36 -18.95 -14.90
N GLU A 85 -17.24 -19.91 -14.00
CA GLU A 85 -17.49 -21.31 -14.34
C GLU A 85 -19.00 -21.51 -14.51
N VAL A 86 -19.40 -22.01 -15.66
CA VAL A 86 -20.79 -22.28 -16.03
C VAL A 86 -20.88 -23.70 -16.57
N ILE A 87 -22.00 -24.38 -16.31
CA ILE A 87 -22.27 -25.69 -16.92
C ILE A 87 -23.09 -25.45 -18.18
N VAL A 88 -22.57 -25.88 -19.32
CA VAL A 88 -23.25 -25.85 -20.62
C VAL A 88 -23.27 -27.28 -21.14
N ASP A 89 -24.47 -27.81 -21.38
CA ASP A 89 -24.68 -29.19 -21.85
C ASP A 89 -24.02 -30.28 -20.98
N GLY A 90 -23.93 -30.04 -19.66
CA GLY A 90 -23.35 -30.98 -18.70
C GLY A 90 -21.83 -30.89 -18.56
N GLU A 91 -21.16 -30.02 -19.34
CA GLU A 91 -19.72 -29.78 -19.26
C GLU A 91 -19.40 -28.44 -18.58
N LEU A 92 -18.35 -28.42 -17.76
CA LEU A 92 -17.86 -27.21 -17.10
C LEU A 92 -17.11 -26.34 -18.13
N GLN A 93 -17.56 -25.11 -18.33
CA GLN A 93 -16.95 -24.14 -19.24
C GLN A 93 -16.63 -22.84 -18.49
N VAL A 94 -15.55 -22.17 -18.89
CA VAL A 94 -15.20 -20.83 -18.37
C VAL A 94 -15.76 -19.78 -19.30
N ALA A 95 -16.77 -19.05 -18.85
CA ALA A 95 -17.36 -17.92 -19.56
C ALA A 95 -16.77 -16.60 -19.08
N ARG A 96 -16.39 -15.72 -20.01
CA ARG A 96 -15.97 -14.34 -19.71
C ARG A 96 -17.16 -13.41 -19.80
N SER A 97 -17.38 -12.59 -18.77
CA SER A 97 -18.43 -11.57 -18.77
C SER A 97 -17.88 -10.26 -18.26
N THR A 98 -18.24 -9.16 -18.92
CA THR A 98 -17.95 -7.81 -18.43
C THR A 98 -19.05 -7.37 -17.48
N VAL A 99 -18.69 -7.02 -16.26
CA VAL A 99 -19.60 -6.47 -15.26
C VAL A 99 -19.27 -5.00 -15.04
N HIS A 100 -20.29 -4.15 -15.17
CA HIS A 100 -20.19 -2.74 -14.83
C HIS A 100 -20.38 -2.53 -13.32
N TYR A 101 -19.45 -1.82 -12.70
CA TYR A 101 -19.52 -1.39 -11.31
C TYR A 101 -19.84 0.12 -11.33
N PRO A 102 -21.04 0.54 -10.90
CA PRO A 102 -21.40 1.96 -10.90
C PRO A 102 -20.57 2.74 -9.87
N ALA A 103 -20.51 4.04 -10.07
CA ALA A 103 -19.88 4.97 -9.14
C ALA A 103 -20.38 4.78 -7.69
N ASN A 104 -19.45 4.80 -6.74
CA ASN A 104 -19.74 4.70 -5.31
C ASN A 104 -19.86 6.10 -4.70
N VAL A 105 -21.05 6.43 -4.18
CA VAL A 105 -21.35 7.75 -3.60
C VAL A 105 -20.35 8.18 -2.51
N GLN A 106 -19.90 7.26 -1.66
CA GLN A 106 -18.93 7.58 -0.60
C GLN A 106 -17.54 7.91 -1.16
N ALA A 107 -17.09 7.17 -2.20
CA ALA A 107 -15.85 7.48 -2.89
C ALA A 107 -15.92 8.85 -3.59
N CYS A 108 -17.07 9.20 -4.20
CA CYS A 108 -17.29 10.51 -4.80
C CYS A 108 -17.21 11.63 -3.74
N LEU A 109 -17.89 11.47 -2.60
CA LEU A 109 -17.88 12.45 -1.52
C LEU A 109 -16.48 12.65 -0.95
N PHE A 110 -15.74 11.56 -0.71
CA PHE A 110 -14.36 11.64 -0.23
C PHE A 110 -13.45 12.37 -1.23
N TRP A 111 -13.55 12.04 -2.52
CA TRP A 111 -12.78 12.70 -3.58
C TRP A 111 -13.07 14.20 -3.67
N LEU A 112 -14.35 14.59 -3.67
CA LEU A 112 -14.75 15.99 -3.74
C LEU A 112 -14.30 16.77 -2.51
N ARG A 113 -14.47 16.23 -1.30
CA ARG A 113 -14.00 16.88 -0.07
C ARG A 113 -12.50 17.15 -0.06
N ASN A 114 -11.70 16.23 -0.61
CA ASN A 114 -10.24 16.39 -0.63
C ASN A 114 -9.74 17.35 -1.72
N ARG A 115 -10.50 17.57 -2.81
CA ARG A 115 -10.06 18.37 -3.97
C ARG A 115 -10.82 19.67 -4.19
N GLN A 116 -12.04 19.76 -3.68
CA GLN A 116 -12.91 20.92 -3.74
C GLN A 116 -13.52 21.15 -2.35
N PRO A 117 -12.69 21.50 -1.35
CA PRO A 117 -13.20 21.92 -0.06
C PRO A 117 -13.99 23.23 -0.27
N GLY A 118 -15.31 23.16 -0.04
CA GLY A 118 -16.17 24.33 0.12
C GLY A 118 -16.22 24.77 1.57
#